data_AF-A0A352MD77-F1
#
_entry.id   AF-A0A352MD77-F1
#
_cell.length_a   1.000
_cell.length_b   1.000
_cell.length_c   1.000
_cell.angle_alpha   90.00
_cell.angle_beta   90.00
_cell.angle_gamma   90.00
#
_symmetry.space_group_name_H-M   'P 1'
#
loop_
_entity.id
_entity.type
_entity.pdbx_description
1 polymer ?
#
loop_
_entity_poly.entity_id
_entity_poly.type
_entity_poly.pdbx_seq_one_letter_code
_entity_poly.pdbx_strand_id
1 'polypeptide(L)'
;MYFSKLKEEIINTETCNCGGGSVNVEEITSAVEAVVKETGTGKDKVILILQEVQKRLNYLPSEALKHICRITDVTPGQISGVSTFYSQFRHIPSGQHTIKICAGTACHVKGSQLISEAFKRDLKITDDRNSSPDNLFSIEEVACLGCCTLAPVVQIDSKTYGHVKPTQVNEIVKDFLNSHAKKQDHEGHDSNEDFDAEVRIGLGSCCVAGGSRDILGKLIDIKEYYNLNIKVKPVGCVGVCNQTPLLEIVSDQNVSSRYTNVRQDQVEEILLKHIKPRSINKRLRFRINNFADTFLSDDMLYSPVNLPGDVREHTLKDFQSTQVRIATLHGGMMTPDSWNEYVLLDGFKALRRCLTSSDPATVVRIISESG
;
A
#
# COMPACT_ATOMS: atom_id res chain seq x y z
N MET A 1 -26.37 24.66 -6.67
CA MET A 1 -26.64 24.83 -8.12
C MET A 1 -25.66 24.08 -9.03
N TYR A 2 -24.44 23.73 -8.61
CA TYR A 2 -23.48 22.98 -9.45
C TYR A 2 -23.59 21.44 -9.37
N PHE A 3 -24.33 20.88 -8.41
CA PHE A 3 -24.64 19.44 -8.35
C PHE A 3 -25.71 18.99 -9.37
N SER A 4 -26.46 19.93 -9.96
CA SER A 4 -27.46 19.62 -10.97
C SER A 4 -26.84 19.38 -12.34
N LYS A 5 -25.70 20.01 -12.66
CA LYS A 5 -25.04 19.86 -13.97
C LYS A 5 -24.27 18.54 -14.13
N LEU A 6 -23.76 17.96 -13.04
CA LEU A 6 -23.16 16.61 -13.07
C LEU A 6 -24.21 15.48 -13.16
N LYS A 7 -25.49 15.79 -12.95
CA LYS A 7 -26.59 14.82 -13.12
C LYS A 7 -27.04 14.68 -14.58
N GLU A 8 -26.82 15.67 -15.43
CA GLU A 8 -27.34 15.66 -16.80
C GLU A 8 -26.46 14.89 -17.79
N GLU A 9 -25.17 14.65 -17.50
CA GLU A 9 -24.29 13.89 -18.39
C GLU A 9 -24.19 12.37 -18.09
N ILE A 10 -24.91 11.85 -17.10
CA ILE A 10 -24.88 10.41 -16.74
C ILE A 10 -26.22 9.69 -17.04
N ILE A 11 -27.23 10.38 -17.56
CA ILE A 11 -28.53 9.78 -17.90
C ILE A 11 -28.60 9.57 -19.42
N ASN A 12 -27.89 8.55 -19.92
CA ASN A 12 -28.43 7.64 -20.93
C ASN A 12 -27.55 6.38 -21.09
N THR A 13 -27.65 5.50 -20.11
CA THR A 13 -27.56 4.05 -20.37
C THR A 13 -28.76 3.41 -19.67
N GLU A 14 -29.88 3.40 -20.38
CA GLU A 14 -30.93 2.42 -20.16
C GLU A 14 -30.33 1.03 -20.35
N THR A 15 -29.86 0.46 -19.25
CA THR A 15 -29.75 -0.98 -18.95
C THR A 15 -29.34 -1.08 -17.48
N CYS A 16 -30.31 -0.75 -16.64
CA CYS A 16 -30.30 -1.14 -15.23
C CYS A 16 -30.27 -2.67 -15.18
N ASN A 17 -29.09 -3.26 -15.01
CA ASN A 17 -28.95 -4.66 -14.66
C ASN A 17 -28.52 -4.74 -13.20
N CYS A 18 -29.38 -5.36 -12.38
CA CYS A 18 -29.26 -5.60 -10.93
C CYS A 18 -29.94 -4.55 -10.03
N GLY A 19 -31.26 -4.41 -10.18
CA GLY A 19 -32.13 -4.34 -9.00
C GLY A 19 -31.96 -5.61 -8.14
N GLY A 20 -32.33 -5.57 -6.86
CA GLY A 20 -32.16 -6.67 -5.91
C GLY A 20 -32.77 -8.01 -6.36
N GLY A 21 -32.01 -8.76 -7.15
CA GLY A 21 -32.32 -10.11 -7.60
C GLY A 21 -31.51 -11.09 -6.76
N SER A 22 -32.20 -12.08 -6.21
CA SER A 22 -31.57 -13.30 -5.71
C SER A 22 -30.57 -13.82 -6.74
N VAL A 23 -29.28 -13.85 -6.41
CA VAL A 23 -28.29 -14.59 -7.19
C VAL A 23 -28.84 -16.00 -7.35
N ASN A 24 -28.99 -16.49 -8.59
CA ASN A 24 -29.57 -17.80 -8.82
C ASN A 24 -28.69 -18.86 -8.15
N VAL A 25 -29.29 -19.79 -7.42
CA VAL A 25 -28.57 -20.82 -6.67
C VAL A 25 -27.63 -21.60 -7.60
N GLU A 26 -28.05 -21.80 -8.85
CA GLU A 26 -27.28 -22.48 -9.90
C GLU A 26 -25.98 -21.73 -10.26
N GLU A 27 -26.00 -20.40 -10.32
CA GLU A 27 -24.81 -19.58 -10.59
C GLU A 27 -23.83 -19.66 -9.43
N ILE A 28 -24.34 -19.61 -8.19
CA ILE A 28 -23.53 -19.76 -6.97
C ILE A 28 -22.85 -21.12 -6.95
N THR A 29 -23.60 -22.20 -7.19
CA THR A 29 -23.06 -23.56 -7.17
C THR A 29 -22.02 -23.76 -8.27
N SER A 30 -22.30 -23.27 -9.49
CA SER A 30 -21.35 -23.34 -10.62
C SER A 30 -20.04 -22.61 -10.31
N ALA A 31 -20.11 -21.42 -9.69
CA ALA A 31 -18.92 -20.68 -9.29
C ALA A 31 -18.09 -21.46 -8.25
N VAL A 32 -18.74 -22.11 -7.28
CA VAL A 32 -18.08 -22.93 -6.27
C VAL A 32 -17.44 -24.18 -6.87
N GLU A 33 -18.14 -24.90 -7.75
CA GLU A 33 -17.60 -26.09 -8.43
C GLU A 33 -16.34 -25.76 -9.23
N ALA A 34 -16.35 -24.64 -9.95
CA ALA A 34 -15.19 -24.19 -10.71
C ALA A 34 -14.00 -23.86 -9.81
N VAL A 35 -14.22 -23.22 -8.65
CA VAL A 35 -13.15 -22.95 -7.67
C VAL A 35 -12.59 -24.25 -7.08
N VAL A 36 -13.46 -25.18 -6.66
CA VAL A 36 -13.03 -26.44 -6.06
C VAL A 36 -12.29 -27.32 -7.06
N LYS A 37 -12.65 -27.27 -8.35
CA LYS A 37 -11.91 -27.95 -9.42
C LYS A 37 -10.47 -27.45 -9.57
N GLU A 38 -10.23 -26.16 -9.36
CA GLU A 38 -8.90 -25.54 -9.45
C GLU A 38 -8.07 -25.72 -8.17
N THR A 39 -8.71 -25.65 -7.00
CA THR A 39 -8.03 -25.57 -5.69
C THR A 39 -7.92 -26.92 -4.96
N GLY A 40 -8.80 -27.88 -5.29
CA GLY A 40 -8.91 -29.19 -4.64
C GLY A 40 -9.93 -29.23 -3.49
N THR A 41 -10.12 -30.42 -2.90
CA THR A 41 -11.18 -30.71 -1.91
C THR A 41 -10.68 -30.84 -0.47
N GLY A 42 -9.36 -30.76 -0.26
CA GLY A 42 -8.72 -31.03 1.03
C GLY A 42 -9.06 -29.99 2.11
N LYS A 43 -9.09 -30.44 3.38
CA LYS A 43 -9.35 -29.57 4.55
C LYS A 43 -8.29 -28.48 4.73
N ASP A 44 -7.05 -28.73 4.30
CA ASP A 44 -5.96 -27.76 4.31
C ASP A 44 -6.18 -26.59 3.33
N LYS A 45 -7.13 -26.73 2.38
CA LYS A 45 -7.45 -25.72 1.37
C LYS A 45 -8.64 -24.84 1.71
N VAL A 46 -9.31 -25.04 2.84
CA VAL A 46 -10.56 -24.32 3.19
C VAL A 46 -10.43 -22.80 3.07
N ILE A 47 -9.33 -22.21 3.53
CA ILE A 47 -9.09 -20.76 3.45
C ILE A 47 -8.99 -20.30 1.99
N LEU A 48 -8.24 -21.03 1.17
CA LEU A 48 -8.06 -20.72 -0.27
C LEU A 48 -9.37 -20.83 -1.03
N ILE A 49 -10.16 -21.88 -0.78
CA ILE A 49 -11.48 -22.07 -1.40
C ILE A 49 -12.38 -20.89 -1.07
N LEU A 50 -12.47 -20.50 0.21
CA LEU A 50 -13.30 -19.37 0.63
C LEU A 50 -12.81 -18.04 0.03
N GLN A 51 -11.49 -17.83 -0.08
CA GLN A 51 -10.92 -16.63 -0.70
C GLN A 51 -11.29 -16.53 -2.18
N GLU A 52 -11.15 -17.60 -2.95
CA GLU A 52 -11.46 -17.61 -4.38
C GLU A 52 -12.97 -17.55 -4.67
N VAL A 53 -13.80 -18.22 -3.87
CA VAL A 53 -15.28 -18.08 -3.97
C VAL A 53 -15.69 -16.64 -3.68
N GLN A 54 -15.18 -16.03 -2.61
CA GLN A 54 -15.46 -14.63 -2.30
C GLN A 54 -14.96 -13.68 -3.38
N LYS A 55 -13.82 -13.97 -4.03
CA LYS A 55 -13.30 -13.16 -5.13
C LYS A 55 -14.24 -13.18 -6.34
N ARG A 56 -14.86 -14.32 -6.65
CA ARG A 56 -15.80 -14.48 -7.78
C ARG A 56 -17.18 -13.91 -7.47
N LEU A 57 -17.70 -14.16 -6.27
CA LEU A 57 -19.06 -13.78 -5.86
C LEU A 57 -19.12 -12.45 -5.07
N ASN A 58 -17.98 -11.83 -4.80
CA ASN A 58 -17.76 -10.66 -3.95
C ASN A 58 -18.05 -10.86 -2.44
N TYR A 59 -18.82 -11.89 -2.06
CA TYR A 59 -19.12 -12.29 -0.69
C TYR A 59 -19.33 -13.81 -0.63
N LEU A 60 -19.59 -14.34 0.56
CA LEU A 60 -19.85 -15.76 0.82
C LEU A 60 -21.34 -15.96 1.14
N PRO A 61 -22.19 -16.23 0.13
CA PRO A 61 -23.58 -16.56 0.37
C PRO A 61 -23.69 -17.90 1.13
N SER A 62 -24.73 -18.02 1.96
CA SER A 62 -24.99 -19.25 2.72
C SER A 62 -25.10 -20.50 1.83
N GLU A 63 -25.65 -20.36 0.63
CA GLU A 63 -25.74 -21.46 -0.33
C GLU A 63 -24.36 -21.89 -0.88
N ALA A 64 -23.42 -20.96 -1.06
CA ALA A 64 -22.04 -21.31 -1.42
C ALA A 64 -21.38 -22.14 -0.31
N LEU A 65 -21.50 -21.69 0.94
CA LEU A 65 -20.91 -22.40 2.09
C LEU A 65 -21.47 -23.82 2.25
N LYS A 66 -22.80 -23.98 2.08
CA LYS A 66 -23.46 -25.29 2.09
C LYS A 66 -22.97 -26.17 0.94
N HIS A 67 -22.81 -25.60 -0.25
CA HIS A 67 -22.34 -26.36 -1.41
C HIS A 67 -20.88 -26.78 -1.26
N ILE A 68 -20.00 -25.92 -0.74
CA ILE A 68 -18.60 -26.29 -0.40
C ILE A 68 -18.59 -27.51 0.54
N CYS A 69 -19.43 -27.52 1.59
CA CYS A 69 -19.51 -28.66 2.50
C CYS A 69 -19.95 -29.97 1.82
N ARG A 70 -20.70 -29.90 0.71
CA ARG A 70 -21.19 -31.08 -0.01
C ARG A 70 -20.14 -31.68 -0.93
N ILE A 71 -19.30 -30.84 -1.53
CA ILE A 71 -18.35 -31.25 -2.59
C ILE A 71 -16.90 -31.35 -2.10
N THR A 72 -16.62 -30.98 -0.85
CA THR A 72 -15.29 -31.04 -0.24
C THR A 72 -15.29 -31.86 1.05
N ASP A 73 -14.10 -32.17 1.56
CA ASP A 73 -13.96 -32.90 2.83
C ASP A 73 -14.21 -32.01 4.06
N VAL A 74 -14.62 -30.75 3.87
CA VAL A 74 -14.78 -29.76 4.94
C VAL A 74 -16.17 -29.84 5.55
N THR A 75 -16.22 -30.03 6.87
CA THR A 75 -17.51 -30.10 7.60
C THR A 75 -18.11 -28.70 7.81
N PRO A 76 -19.44 -28.60 8.00
CA PRO A 76 -20.10 -27.32 8.30
C PRO A 76 -19.49 -26.59 9.51
N GLY A 77 -19.16 -27.33 10.58
CA GLY A 77 -18.53 -26.75 11.77
C GLY A 77 -17.14 -26.15 11.48
N GLN A 78 -16.35 -26.77 10.61
CA GLN A 78 -15.05 -26.24 10.18
C GLN A 78 -15.22 -25.00 9.30
N ILE A 79 -16.15 -25.02 8.34
CA ILE A 79 -16.44 -23.84 7.51
C ILE A 79 -16.92 -22.67 8.36
N SER A 80 -17.88 -22.89 9.25
CA SER A 80 -18.38 -21.84 10.14
C SER A 80 -17.26 -21.32 11.03
N GLY A 81 -16.43 -22.21 11.60
CA GLY A 81 -15.28 -21.81 12.41
C GLY A 81 -14.31 -20.91 11.64
N VAL A 82 -13.90 -21.30 10.43
CA VAL A 82 -12.95 -20.50 9.63
C VAL A 82 -13.58 -19.21 9.11
N SER A 83 -14.77 -19.29 8.53
CA SER A 83 -15.42 -18.15 7.87
C SER A 83 -15.91 -17.06 8.82
N THR A 84 -16.10 -17.38 10.11
CA THR A 84 -16.47 -16.39 11.14
C THR A 84 -15.27 -15.94 11.98
N PHE A 85 -14.21 -16.74 12.07
CA PHE A 85 -13.00 -16.38 12.81
C PHE A 85 -12.16 -15.32 12.09
N TYR A 86 -11.99 -15.44 10.77
CA TYR A 86 -11.22 -14.47 9.99
C TYR A 86 -12.12 -13.35 9.46
N SER A 87 -11.86 -12.12 9.91
CA SER A 87 -12.64 -10.92 9.51
C SER A 87 -12.63 -10.62 8.01
N GLN A 88 -11.67 -11.16 7.26
CA GLN A 88 -11.58 -10.98 5.80
C GLN A 88 -12.77 -11.62 5.05
N PHE A 89 -13.48 -12.56 5.67
CA PHE A 89 -14.58 -13.29 5.05
C PHE A 89 -15.91 -12.56 5.28
N ARG A 90 -16.56 -12.18 4.18
CA ARG A 90 -17.75 -11.33 4.14
C ARG A 90 -18.98 -12.19 3.87
N HIS A 91 -19.94 -12.15 4.79
CA HIS A 91 -21.21 -12.89 4.66
C HIS A 91 -22.35 -12.04 4.10
N ILE A 92 -22.11 -10.75 3.92
CA ILE A 92 -23.06 -9.77 3.39
C ILE A 92 -22.45 -9.19 2.10
N PRO A 93 -23.27 -8.89 1.07
CA PRO A 93 -22.79 -8.23 -0.14
C PRO A 93 -22.00 -6.96 0.18
N SER A 94 -20.79 -6.87 -0.37
CA SER A 94 -19.95 -5.68 -0.32
C SER A 94 -20.14 -4.86 -1.59
N GLY A 95 -19.82 -3.57 -1.53
CA GLY A 95 -19.61 -2.76 -2.72
C GLY A 95 -18.34 -3.20 -3.47
N GLN A 96 -18.15 -2.67 -4.68
CA GLN A 96 -16.99 -2.93 -5.52
C GLN A 96 -15.67 -2.49 -4.85
N HIS A 97 -15.71 -1.41 -4.08
CA HIS A 97 -14.57 -0.84 -3.36
C HIS A 97 -14.83 -0.84 -1.86
N THR A 98 -13.81 -1.17 -1.07
CA THR A 98 -13.92 -1.20 0.40
C THR A 98 -13.16 -0.04 1.03
N ILE A 99 -13.88 0.77 1.79
CA ILE A 99 -13.37 1.90 2.57
C ILE A 99 -13.12 1.42 4.00
N LYS A 100 -11.84 1.24 4.33
CA LYS A 100 -11.38 0.89 5.67
C LYS A 100 -11.09 2.13 6.48
N ILE A 101 -11.79 2.32 7.59
CA ILE A 101 -11.61 3.47 8.50
C ILE A 101 -10.92 2.98 9.77
N CYS A 102 -9.78 3.57 10.10
CA CYS A 102 -9.00 3.15 11.26
C CYS A 102 -9.66 3.61 12.58
N ALA A 103 -9.99 2.64 13.43
CA ALA A 103 -10.50 2.84 14.79
C ALA A 103 -9.40 2.66 15.88
N GLY A 104 -8.13 2.55 15.48
CA GLY A 104 -7.01 2.38 16.41
C GLY A 104 -6.81 3.58 17.31
N THR A 105 -6.10 3.41 18.43
CA THR A 105 -6.01 4.41 19.51
C THR A 105 -5.68 5.82 19.02
N ALA A 106 -4.67 5.98 18.16
CA ALA A 106 -4.28 7.29 17.63
C ALA A 106 -5.37 7.92 16.74
N CYS A 107 -6.10 7.12 15.97
CA CYS A 107 -7.20 7.60 15.12
C CYS A 107 -8.46 7.88 15.96
N HIS A 108 -8.75 7.03 16.96
CA HIS A 108 -9.85 7.20 17.88
C HIS A 108 -9.73 8.52 18.66
N VAL A 109 -8.57 8.80 19.25
CA VAL A 109 -8.30 10.05 20.00
C VAL A 109 -8.39 11.28 19.08
N LYS A 110 -8.09 11.13 17.78
CA LYS A 110 -8.25 12.19 16.78
C LYS A 110 -9.65 12.24 16.15
N GLY A 111 -10.63 11.50 16.68
CA GLY A 111 -12.03 11.58 16.27
C GLY A 111 -12.36 10.81 15.00
N SER A 112 -11.76 9.64 14.76
CA SER A 112 -12.07 8.81 13.58
C SER A 112 -13.53 8.37 13.49
N GLN A 113 -14.27 8.36 14.60
CA GLN A 113 -15.71 8.12 14.61
C GLN A 113 -16.48 9.16 13.78
N LEU A 114 -16.10 10.44 13.87
CA LEU A 114 -16.71 11.52 13.07
C LEU A 114 -16.45 11.34 11.57
N ILE A 115 -15.36 10.66 11.22
CA ILE A 115 -15.01 10.34 9.83
C ILE A 115 -15.90 9.19 9.36
N SER A 116 -16.04 8.13 10.16
CA SER A 116 -16.97 7.02 9.86
C SER A 116 -18.39 7.54 9.62
N GLU A 117 -18.90 8.39 10.49
CA GLU A 117 -20.21 9.03 10.35
C GLU A 117 -20.32 9.90 9.09
N ALA A 118 -19.26 10.65 8.75
CA ALA A 118 -19.23 11.46 7.53
C ALA A 118 -19.27 10.59 6.26
N PHE A 119 -18.49 9.51 6.21
CA PHE A 119 -18.52 8.56 5.09
C PHE A 119 -19.89 7.89 4.95
N LYS A 120 -20.48 7.41 6.06
CA LYS A 120 -21.82 6.80 6.04
C LYS A 120 -22.88 7.77 5.50
N ARG A 121 -22.86 9.02 5.98
CA ARG A 121 -23.79 10.07 5.56
C ARG A 121 -23.65 10.44 4.09
N ASP A 122 -22.43 10.70 3.62
CA ASP A 122 -22.19 11.16 2.24
C ASP A 122 -22.46 10.04 1.22
N LEU A 123 -22.12 8.79 1.55
CA LEU A 123 -22.36 7.61 0.70
C LEU A 123 -23.75 6.98 0.91
N LYS A 124 -24.55 7.52 1.83
CA LYS A 124 -25.90 7.01 2.19
C LYS A 124 -25.89 5.54 2.58
N ILE A 125 -24.87 5.13 3.34
CA ILE A 125 -24.72 3.79 3.89
C ILE A 125 -25.44 3.75 5.24
N THR A 126 -26.26 2.72 5.43
CA THR A 126 -27.13 2.53 6.60
C THR A 126 -26.76 1.24 7.32
N ASP A 127 -27.19 1.05 8.57
CA ASP A 127 -26.77 -0.11 9.37
C ASP A 127 -27.37 -1.44 8.86
N ASP A 128 -28.45 -1.39 8.08
CA ASP A 128 -29.06 -2.54 7.39
C ASP A 128 -28.33 -2.93 6.09
N ARG A 129 -27.55 -2.00 5.50
CA ARG A 129 -26.82 -2.22 4.26
C ARG A 129 -25.42 -1.64 4.36
N ASN A 130 -24.42 -2.52 4.45
CA ASN A 130 -23.02 -2.12 4.51
C ASN A 130 -22.42 -1.67 3.15
N SER A 131 -23.25 -1.32 2.17
CA SER A 131 -22.85 -0.83 0.85
C SER A 131 -23.68 0.38 0.43
N SER A 132 -23.09 1.26 -0.36
CA SER A 132 -23.78 2.41 -0.93
C SER A 132 -24.90 1.96 -1.87
N PRO A 133 -25.94 2.78 -2.12
CA PRO A 133 -27.09 2.39 -2.94
C PRO A 133 -26.74 1.87 -4.34
N ASP A 134 -25.66 2.38 -4.92
CA ASP A 134 -25.06 2.02 -6.21
C ASP A 134 -24.12 0.79 -6.16
N ASN A 135 -23.95 0.16 -5.00
CA ASN A 135 -23.01 -0.94 -4.75
C ASN A 135 -21.55 -0.62 -5.10
N LEU A 136 -21.19 0.66 -5.13
CA LEU A 136 -19.82 1.06 -5.48
C LEU A 136 -18.88 0.99 -4.28
N PHE A 137 -19.34 1.42 -3.10
CA PHE A 137 -18.52 1.52 -1.89
C PHE A 137 -19.14 0.75 -0.72
N SER A 138 -18.28 0.13 0.09
CA SER A 138 -18.61 -0.41 1.41
C SER A 138 -17.72 0.20 2.47
N ILE A 139 -18.20 0.31 3.71
CA ILE A 139 -17.41 0.81 4.83
C ILE A 139 -17.07 -0.35 5.76
N GLU A 140 -15.82 -0.39 6.21
CA GLU A 140 -15.33 -1.34 7.21
C GLU A 140 -14.55 -0.54 8.27
N GLU A 141 -14.93 -0.66 9.52
CA GLU A 141 -14.13 -0.13 10.62
C GLU A 141 -13.08 -1.16 11.03
N VAL A 142 -11.81 -0.78 10.92
CA VAL A 142 -10.67 -1.68 11.20
C VAL A 142 -9.92 -1.22 12.44
N ALA A 143 -9.44 -2.18 13.22
CA ALA A 143 -8.75 -1.87 14.48
C ALA A 143 -7.47 -1.04 14.28
N CYS A 144 -6.66 -1.30 13.25
CA CYS A 144 -5.45 -0.52 13.00
C CYS A 144 -4.99 -0.66 11.54
N LEU A 145 -4.59 0.45 10.92
CA LEU A 145 -3.92 0.46 9.60
C LEU A 145 -2.39 0.61 9.69
N GLY A 146 -1.83 0.73 10.89
CA GLY A 146 -0.39 0.85 11.12
C GLY A 146 0.24 2.21 10.76
N CYS A 147 -0.58 3.22 10.45
CA CYS A 147 -0.13 4.55 10.01
C CYS A 147 -0.39 5.65 11.05
N CYS A 148 -0.09 5.39 12.33
CA CYS A 148 -0.52 6.26 13.44
C CYS A 148 -0.02 7.72 13.35
N THR A 149 1.14 7.97 12.71
CA THR A 149 1.65 9.34 12.51
C THR A 149 0.76 10.19 11.61
N LEU A 150 0.01 9.54 10.72
CA LEU A 150 -0.90 10.17 9.77
C LEU A 150 -2.36 10.13 10.24
N ALA A 151 -2.62 9.79 11.51
CA ALA A 151 -3.97 9.71 12.03
C ALA A 151 -4.73 11.06 11.89
N PRO A 152 -6.06 11.04 11.62
CA PRO A 152 -6.88 9.88 11.27
C PRO A 152 -6.61 9.34 9.85
N VAL A 153 -6.73 8.02 9.69
CA VAL A 153 -6.39 7.32 8.44
C VAL A 153 -7.59 6.57 7.87
N VAL A 154 -7.78 6.70 6.57
CA VAL A 154 -8.76 5.95 5.77
C VAL A 154 -8.04 5.28 4.61
N GLN A 155 -8.42 4.06 4.26
CA GLN A 155 -7.89 3.34 3.10
C GLN A 155 -9.04 2.92 2.20
N ILE A 156 -8.97 3.22 0.90
CA ILE A 156 -9.90 2.73 -0.10
C ILE A 156 -9.15 1.71 -0.95
N ASP A 157 -9.55 0.44 -0.85
CA ASP A 157 -8.82 -0.72 -1.38
C ASP A 157 -7.33 -0.70 -0.97
N SER A 158 -6.42 -0.38 -1.89
CA SER A 158 -4.98 -0.30 -1.64
C SER A 158 -4.48 1.13 -1.41
N LYS A 159 -5.30 2.16 -1.66
CA LYS A 159 -4.90 3.57 -1.57
C LYS A 159 -5.19 4.11 -0.18
N THR A 160 -4.18 4.67 0.46
CA THR A 160 -4.27 5.12 1.86
C THR A 160 -4.22 6.64 1.94
N TYR A 161 -5.13 7.21 2.72
CA TYR A 161 -5.32 8.63 2.96
C TYR A 161 -5.03 8.95 4.43
N GLY A 162 -4.06 9.83 4.65
CA GLY A 162 -3.70 10.33 5.98
C GLY A 162 -4.30 11.71 6.27
N HIS A 163 -4.28 12.10 7.55
CA HIS A 163 -4.75 13.38 8.07
C HIS A 163 -6.19 13.72 7.65
N VAL A 164 -7.02 12.69 7.53
CA VAL A 164 -8.37 12.80 6.98
C VAL A 164 -9.25 13.62 7.92
N LYS A 165 -9.96 14.61 7.36
CA LYS A 165 -10.98 15.38 8.06
C LYS A 165 -12.37 14.95 7.59
N PRO A 166 -13.41 15.05 8.44
CA PRO A 166 -14.80 14.76 8.05
C PRO A 166 -15.30 15.54 6.83
N THR A 167 -14.72 16.71 6.54
CA THR A 167 -15.10 17.55 5.39
C THR A 167 -14.50 17.09 4.06
N GLN A 168 -13.55 16.15 4.07
CA GLN A 168 -12.79 15.74 2.88
C GLN A 168 -13.32 14.47 2.21
N VAL A 169 -14.41 13.89 2.70
CA VAL A 169 -14.98 12.63 2.17
C VAL A 169 -15.19 12.70 0.65
N ASN A 170 -15.87 13.74 0.16
CA ASN A 170 -16.14 13.90 -1.27
C ASN A 170 -14.88 14.09 -2.12
N GLU A 171 -13.86 14.75 -1.58
CA GLU A 171 -12.56 14.93 -2.25
C GLU A 171 -11.84 13.59 -2.40
N ILE A 172 -11.78 12.82 -1.30
CA ILE A 172 -11.14 11.51 -1.24
C ILE A 172 -11.79 10.52 -2.22
N VAL A 173 -13.13 10.43 -2.23
CA VAL A 173 -13.86 9.53 -3.13
C VAL A 173 -13.61 9.89 -4.60
N LYS A 174 -13.63 11.19 -4.94
CA LYS A 174 -13.34 11.65 -6.31
C LYS A 174 -11.91 11.36 -6.73
N ASP A 175 -10.95 11.64 -5.86
CA ASP A 175 -9.54 11.34 -6.11
C ASP A 175 -9.32 9.83 -6.32
N PHE A 176 -9.96 8.99 -5.51
CA PHE A 176 -9.90 7.54 -5.69
C PHE A 176 -10.43 7.11 -7.06
N LEU A 177 -11.63 7.55 -7.45
CA LEU A 177 -12.23 7.18 -8.74
C LEU A 177 -11.38 7.67 -9.93
N ASN A 178 -10.80 8.87 -9.85
CA ASN A 178 -9.94 9.41 -10.90
C ASN A 178 -8.59 8.68 -11.01
N SER A 179 -8.02 8.24 -9.88
CA SER A 179 -6.73 7.55 -9.85
C SER A 179 -6.83 6.05 -10.14
N HIS A 180 -7.94 5.40 -9.76
CA HIS A 180 -8.16 3.98 -10.04
C HIS A 180 -8.27 3.67 -11.54
N ALA A 181 -8.66 4.65 -12.37
CA ALA A 181 -8.66 4.53 -13.83
C ALA A 181 -7.26 4.40 -14.46
N LYS A 182 -6.17 4.61 -13.70
CA LYS A 182 -4.78 4.64 -14.19
C LYS A 182 -3.88 3.56 -13.59
N LYS A 183 -4.42 2.42 -13.12
CA LYS A 183 -3.59 1.33 -12.58
C LYS A 183 -2.63 0.77 -13.65
N GLN A 184 -1.33 1.02 -13.46
CA GLN A 184 -0.24 0.24 -14.03
C GLN A 184 0.49 -0.43 -12.87
N ASP A 185 0.40 -1.76 -12.81
CA ASP A 185 1.25 -2.58 -11.95
C ASP A 185 2.59 -2.74 -12.68
N HIS A 186 3.60 -2.00 -12.20
CA HIS A 186 4.96 -2.12 -12.71
C HIS A 186 5.76 -3.07 -11.81
N GLU A 187 5.80 -4.34 -12.19
CA GLU A 187 6.77 -5.29 -11.67
C GLU A 187 8.05 -5.19 -12.52
N GLY A 188 9.01 -4.39 -12.05
CA GLY A 188 10.30 -4.25 -12.70
C GLY A 188 11.21 -5.44 -12.36
N HIS A 189 11.52 -6.28 -13.35
CA HIS A 189 12.58 -7.28 -13.29
C HIS A 189 13.87 -6.65 -13.86
N ASP A 190 14.77 -6.17 -12.99
CA ASP A 190 16.06 -5.60 -13.43
C ASP A 190 17.12 -6.73 -13.51
N SER A 191 17.69 -6.95 -14.70
CA SER A 191 18.59 -8.06 -15.04
C SER A 191 20.05 -7.68 -15.30
N ASN A 192 20.50 -6.49 -14.90
CA ASN A 192 21.90 -6.05 -15.06
C ASN A 192 22.58 -5.83 -13.71
N GLU A 193 23.88 -6.16 -13.62
CA GLU A 193 24.66 -6.11 -12.37
C GLU A 193 25.47 -4.81 -12.16
N ASP A 194 25.41 -3.83 -13.10
CA ASP A 194 26.19 -2.58 -13.00
C ASP A 194 25.33 -1.33 -13.21
N PHE A 195 25.03 -0.63 -12.11
CA PHE A 195 24.19 0.58 -12.07
C PHE A 195 25.00 1.78 -11.58
N ASP A 196 24.72 2.97 -12.15
CA ASP A 196 25.38 4.22 -11.75
C ASP A 196 24.92 4.64 -10.33
N ALA A 197 23.70 4.25 -9.94
CA ALA A 197 23.14 4.47 -8.61
C ALA A 197 21.98 3.51 -8.27
N GLU A 198 21.80 3.22 -6.98
CA GLU A 198 20.60 2.58 -6.42
C GLU A 198 19.68 3.63 -5.80
N VAL A 199 18.45 3.72 -6.29
CA VAL A 199 17.42 4.66 -5.82
C VAL A 199 16.41 3.89 -5.00
N ARG A 200 16.40 4.12 -3.68
CA ARG A 200 15.56 3.43 -2.72
C ARG A 200 14.35 4.26 -2.35
N ILE A 201 13.18 3.63 -2.34
CA ILE A 201 11.93 4.27 -1.90
C ILE A 201 11.17 3.39 -0.91
N GLY A 202 10.82 3.97 0.24
CA GLY A 202 10.05 3.26 1.26
C GLY A 202 8.63 2.95 0.80
N LEU A 203 8.20 1.70 0.95
CA LEU A 203 6.83 1.24 0.69
C LEU A 203 6.16 0.66 1.95
N GLY A 204 6.67 0.98 3.14
CA GLY A 204 5.94 0.73 4.38
C GLY A 204 4.62 1.50 4.43
N SER A 205 3.70 1.12 5.32
CA SER A 205 2.33 1.67 5.36
C SER A 205 2.30 3.20 5.43
N CYS A 206 3.13 3.82 6.30
CA CYS A 206 3.23 5.28 6.39
C CYS A 206 3.78 5.91 5.11
N CYS A 207 4.75 5.27 4.45
CA CYS A 207 5.33 5.76 3.21
C CYS A 207 4.29 5.74 2.07
N VAL A 208 3.55 4.64 1.93
CA VAL A 208 2.49 4.51 0.93
C VAL A 208 1.40 5.54 1.18
N ALA A 209 0.98 5.71 2.43
CA ALA A 209 0.00 6.72 2.82
C ALA A 209 0.50 8.17 2.59
N GLY A 210 1.81 8.40 2.62
CA GLY A 210 2.42 9.67 2.24
C GLY A 210 2.55 9.90 0.73
N GLY A 211 2.20 8.92 -0.11
CA GLY A 211 2.27 9.03 -1.58
C GLY A 211 3.51 8.38 -2.22
N SER A 212 4.24 7.53 -1.49
CA SER A 212 5.47 6.91 -2.02
C SER A 212 5.22 5.98 -3.23
N ARG A 213 4.00 5.43 -3.37
CA ARG A 213 3.66 4.59 -4.54
C ARG A 213 3.57 5.40 -5.83
N ASP A 214 3.05 6.62 -5.75
CA ASP A 214 3.00 7.51 -6.92
C ASP A 214 4.40 8.00 -7.31
N ILE A 215 5.24 8.27 -6.32
CA ILE A 215 6.66 8.60 -6.54
C ILE A 215 7.38 7.44 -7.20
N LEU A 216 7.14 6.19 -6.78
CA LEU A 216 7.71 5.01 -7.44
C LEU A 216 7.30 4.93 -8.91
N GLY A 217 6.02 5.12 -9.24
CA GLY A 217 5.57 5.18 -10.64
C GLY A 217 6.32 6.26 -11.43
N LYS A 218 6.43 7.46 -10.87
CA LYS A 218 7.16 8.57 -11.48
C LYS A 218 8.66 8.29 -11.65
N LEU A 219 9.29 7.58 -10.71
CA LEU A 219 10.69 7.16 -10.81
C LEU A 219 10.91 6.23 -12.01
N ILE A 220 10.00 5.27 -12.23
CA ILE A 220 10.05 4.33 -13.35
C ILE A 220 9.88 5.11 -14.67
N ASP A 221 8.87 5.98 -14.75
CA ASP A 221 8.63 6.83 -15.93
C ASP A 221 9.88 7.67 -16.29
N ILE A 222 10.54 8.28 -15.29
CA ILE A 222 11.75 9.10 -15.50
C ILE A 222 12.95 8.23 -15.89
N LYS A 223 13.12 7.05 -15.26
CA LYS A 223 14.18 6.08 -15.59
C LYS A 223 14.11 5.72 -17.08
N GLU A 224 12.93 5.36 -17.55
CA GLU A 224 12.68 5.02 -18.96
C GLU A 224 12.81 6.24 -19.88
N TYR A 225 12.19 7.36 -19.50
CA TYR A 225 12.20 8.58 -20.31
C TYR A 225 13.62 9.12 -20.50
N TYR A 226 14.49 9.13 -19.49
CA TYR A 226 15.86 9.62 -19.64
C TYR A 226 16.88 8.52 -19.97
N ASN A 227 16.46 7.26 -20.01
CA ASN A 227 17.32 6.08 -20.11
C ASN A 227 18.45 6.13 -19.06
N LEU A 228 18.05 6.31 -17.79
CA LEU A 228 18.96 6.38 -16.65
C LEU A 228 19.44 4.98 -16.28
N ASN A 229 20.74 4.81 -16.05
CA ASN A 229 21.30 3.54 -15.57
C ASN A 229 21.20 3.45 -14.05
N ILE A 230 19.98 3.31 -13.54
CA ILE A 230 19.70 3.29 -12.11
C ILE A 230 18.90 2.05 -11.75
N LYS A 231 19.15 1.53 -10.55
CA LYS A 231 18.33 0.48 -9.95
C LYS A 231 17.29 1.12 -9.04
N VAL A 232 16.01 1.00 -9.40
CA VAL A 232 14.92 1.50 -8.54
C VAL A 232 14.53 0.38 -7.60
N LYS A 233 14.76 0.56 -6.30
CA LYS A 233 14.55 -0.45 -5.28
C LYS A 233 13.43 -0.04 -4.31
N PRO A 234 12.26 -0.70 -4.35
CA PRO A 234 11.27 -0.55 -3.29
C PRO A 234 11.80 -1.19 -2.01
N VAL A 235 11.79 -0.46 -0.90
CA VAL A 235 12.29 -0.94 0.41
C VAL A 235 11.19 -0.90 1.46
N GLY A 236 11.39 -1.62 2.56
CA GLY A 236 10.45 -1.68 3.68
C GLY A 236 10.38 -0.39 4.53
N CYS A 237 10.11 -0.57 5.82
CA CYS A 237 10.01 0.55 6.75
C CYS A 237 11.33 1.32 6.83
N VAL A 238 11.26 2.64 6.64
CA VAL A 238 12.43 3.55 6.70
C VAL A 238 12.68 4.13 8.10
N GLY A 239 11.75 3.90 9.04
CA GLY A 239 11.89 4.32 10.44
C GLY A 239 11.58 5.79 10.74
N VAL A 240 11.15 6.59 9.75
CA VAL A 240 10.85 8.03 9.92
C VAL A 240 9.48 8.42 9.39
N CYS A 241 8.45 7.85 9.99
CA CYS A 241 7.05 7.97 9.57
C CYS A 241 6.48 9.41 9.53
N ASN A 242 7.12 10.37 10.18
CA ASN A 242 6.75 11.79 10.16
C ASN A 242 7.41 12.59 9.01
N GLN A 243 8.35 11.97 8.30
CA GLN A 243 9.16 12.58 7.24
C GLN A 243 9.03 11.82 5.91
N THR A 244 8.06 10.91 5.81
CA THR A 244 7.76 10.18 4.57
C THR A 244 6.89 11.03 3.63
N PRO A 245 7.02 10.91 2.29
CA PRO A 245 7.86 9.96 1.54
C PRO A 245 9.37 10.19 1.68
N LEU A 246 10.12 9.11 1.86
CA LEU A 246 11.58 9.13 1.92
C LEU A 246 12.15 8.52 0.65
N LEU A 247 12.99 9.29 -0.05
CA LEU A 247 13.77 8.86 -1.20
C LEU A 247 15.25 8.89 -0.83
N GLU A 248 15.96 7.78 -1.02
CA GLU A 248 17.39 7.67 -0.80
C GLU A 248 18.08 7.35 -2.13
N ILE A 249 19.11 8.11 -2.48
CA ILE A 249 19.97 7.84 -3.63
C ILE A 249 21.32 7.38 -3.10
N VAL A 250 21.73 6.18 -3.49
CA VAL A 250 23.03 5.59 -3.16
C VAL A 250 23.86 5.56 -4.43
N SER A 251 24.96 6.31 -4.46
CA SER A 251 25.88 6.30 -5.59
C SER A 251 26.71 5.01 -5.66
N ASP A 252 27.37 4.80 -6.79
CA ASP A 252 28.43 3.79 -7.00
C ASP A 252 29.52 3.80 -5.90
N GLN A 253 29.87 4.98 -5.39
CA GLN A 253 30.82 5.19 -4.29
C GLN A 253 30.21 4.95 -2.89
N ASN A 254 28.98 4.40 -2.84
CA ASN A 254 28.24 4.12 -1.61
C ASN A 254 27.95 5.37 -0.76
N VAL A 255 27.89 6.54 -1.40
CA VAL A 255 27.49 7.79 -0.74
C VAL A 255 25.97 7.88 -0.79
N SER A 256 25.33 7.94 0.38
CA SER A 256 23.89 8.09 0.52
C SER A 256 23.49 9.56 0.55
N SER A 257 22.45 9.91 -0.20
CA SER A 257 21.75 11.19 -0.14
C SER A 257 20.26 10.98 0.11
N ARG A 258 19.76 11.49 1.22
CA ARG A 258 18.36 11.27 1.64
C ARG A 258 17.51 12.52 1.50
N TYR A 259 16.30 12.32 0.99
CA TYR A 259 15.29 13.35 0.77
C TYR A 259 14.00 12.95 1.48
N THR A 260 13.55 13.78 2.41
CA THR A 260 12.33 13.60 3.18
C THR A 260 11.18 14.44 2.62
N ASN A 261 9.94 14.04 2.86
CA ASN A 261 8.72 14.73 2.41
C ASN A 261 8.73 15.01 0.89
N VAL A 262 9.24 14.07 0.11
CA VAL A 262 9.38 14.23 -1.34
C VAL A 262 8.00 14.32 -1.99
N ARG A 263 7.82 15.31 -2.87
CA ARG A 263 6.63 15.44 -3.72
C ARG A 263 6.90 14.90 -5.13
N GLN A 264 5.84 14.48 -5.83
CA GLN A 264 5.93 13.85 -7.15
C GLN A 264 6.62 14.72 -8.22
N ASP A 265 6.42 16.03 -8.17
CA ASP A 265 7.03 17.02 -9.08
C ASP A 265 8.52 17.24 -8.82
N GLN A 266 9.02 16.94 -7.62
CA GLN A 266 10.43 17.08 -7.25
C GLN A 266 11.29 15.88 -7.67
N VAL A 267 10.65 14.75 -8.01
CA VAL A 267 11.34 13.47 -8.29
C VAL A 267 12.34 13.60 -9.43
N GLU A 268 11.96 14.31 -10.49
CA GLU A 268 12.79 14.52 -11.68
C GLU A 268 14.03 15.35 -11.34
N GLU A 269 13.85 16.46 -10.63
CA GLU A 269 14.93 17.33 -10.17
C GLU A 269 15.91 16.57 -9.27
N ILE A 270 15.39 15.80 -8.31
CA ILE A 270 16.19 14.99 -7.38
C ILE A 270 17.04 13.97 -8.13
N LEU A 271 16.44 13.21 -9.06
CA LEU A 271 17.17 12.21 -9.83
C LEU A 271 18.27 12.83 -10.69
N LEU A 272 17.95 13.90 -11.41
CA LEU A 272 18.89 14.52 -12.34
C LEU A 272 20.00 15.31 -11.66
N LYS A 273 19.84 15.68 -10.38
CA LYS A 273 20.91 16.24 -9.54
C LYS A 273 22.05 15.23 -9.28
N HIS A 274 21.71 13.94 -9.18
CA HIS A 274 22.67 12.87 -8.86
C HIS A 274 23.10 12.05 -10.06
N ILE A 275 22.19 11.79 -11.00
CA ILE A 275 22.43 10.90 -12.14
C ILE A 275 22.30 11.65 -13.45
N LYS A 276 23.33 11.55 -14.30
CA LYS A 276 23.33 12.22 -15.61
C LYS A 276 22.63 11.35 -16.67
N PRO A 277 21.74 11.90 -17.52
CA PRO A 277 21.15 11.16 -18.64
C PRO A 277 22.23 10.63 -19.59
N ARG A 278 22.02 9.45 -20.21
CA ARG A 278 22.95 8.92 -21.23
C ARG A 278 22.75 9.56 -22.61
N SER A 279 21.55 10.06 -22.92
CA SER A 279 21.23 10.67 -24.21
C SER A 279 21.73 12.12 -24.33
N ILE A 280 22.52 12.41 -25.37
CA ILE A 280 23.13 13.74 -25.63
C ILE A 280 22.08 14.84 -25.80
N ASN A 281 20.99 14.58 -26.54
CA ASN A 281 19.91 15.57 -26.74
C ASN A 281 19.16 15.86 -25.44
N LYS A 282 18.99 14.85 -24.57
CA LYS A 282 18.33 15.01 -23.27
C LYS A 282 19.24 15.72 -22.26
N ARG A 283 20.57 15.55 -22.36
CA ARG A 283 21.56 16.35 -21.60
C ARG A 283 21.49 17.85 -21.93
N LEU A 284 21.34 18.19 -23.20
CA LEU A 284 21.22 19.58 -23.64
C LEU A 284 19.94 20.22 -23.13
N ARG A 285 18.80 19.51 -23.24
CA ARG A 285 17.51 19.97 -22.72
C ARG A 285 17.51 20.13 -21.20
N PHE A 286 18.15 19.21 -20.47
CA PHE A 286 18.35 19.34 -19.02
C PHE A 286 19.11 20.62 -18.66
N ARG A 287 20.21 20.93 -19.37
CA ARG A 287 20.98 22.16 -19.12
C ARG A 287 20.16 23.42 -19.37
N ILE A 288 19.29 23.41 -20.37
CA ILE A 288 18.41 24.54 -20.69
C ILE A 288 17.32 24.70 -19.61
N ASN A 289 16.67 23.60 -19.21
CA ASN A 289 15.68 23.62 -18.13
C ASN A 289 16.31 24.09 -16.82
N ASN A 290 17.44 23.52 -16.42
CA ASN A 290 18.10 23.87 -15.16
C ASN A 290 18.50 25.36 -15.11
N PHE A 291 18.90 25.94 -16.25
CA PHE A 291 19.18 27.37 -16.36
C PHE A 291 17.90 28.22 -16.29
N ALA A 292 16.82 27.79 -16.94
CA ALA A 292 15.52 28.44 -16.88
C ALA A 292 14.93 28.40 -15.46
N ASP A 293 15.04 27.25 -14.79
CA ASP A 293 14.56 27.01 -13.42
C ASP A 293 15.30 27.88 -12.40
N THR A 294 16.62 28.06 -12.59
CA THR A 294 17.45 28.98 -11.78
C THR A 294 17.03 30.44 -11.93
N PHE A 295 16.44 30.83 -13.07
CA PHE A 295 16.07 32.23 -13.37
C PHE A 295 14.61 32.59 -13.07
N LEU A 296 13.70 31.60 -13.01
CA LEU A 296 12.26 31.85 -13.03
C LEU A 296 11.52 31.70 -11.69
N SER A 297 12.15 31.23 -10.61
CA SER A 297 11.39 30.93 -9.38
C SER A 297 12.12 31.21 -8.06
N ASP A 298 11.67 32.25 -7.35
CA ASP A 298 12.03 32.52 -5.95
C ASP A 298 11.45 31.45 -4.98
N ASP A 299 10.38 30.75 -5.38
CA ASP A 299 9.75 29.67 -4.59
C ASP A 299 10.64 28.41 -4.43
N MET A 300 11.73 28.29 -5.20
CA MET A 300 12.63 27.12 -5.20
C MET A 300 13.81 27.23 -4.23
N LEU A 301 14.06 28.40 -3.63
CA LEU A 301 15.12 28.58 -2.62
C LEU A 301 14.89 27.74 -1.35
N TYR A 302 13.65 27.30 -1.13
CA TYR A 302 13.26 26.43 -0.02
C TYR A 302 12.93 24.99 -0.43
N SER A 303 13.18 24.60 -1.69
CA SER A 303 13.04 23.21 -2.12
C SER A 303 14.04 22.34 -1.33
N PRO A 304 13.62 21.21 -0.73
CA PRO A 304 14.53 20.26 -0.07
C PRO A 304 15.66 19.79 -1.00
N VAL A 305 15.47 19.96 -2.31
CA VAL A 305 16.43 19.62 -3.35
C VAL A 305 17.62 20.57 -3.38
N ASN A 306 17.42 21.85 -3.02
CA ASN A 306 18.42 22.91 -3.10
C ASN A 306 19.18 23.13 -1.78
N LEU A 307 18.71 22.54 -0.68
CA LEU A 307 19.41 22.58 0.60
C LEU A 307 20.71 21.74 0.57
N PRO A 308 21.80 22.24 1.18
CA PRO A 308 22.98 21.44 1.47
C PRO A 308 22.64 20.14 2.22
N GLY A 309 23.36 19.05 1.92
CA GLY A 309 23.01 17.71 2.41
C GLY A 309 23.12 17.58 3.94
N ASP A 310 24.04 18.29 4.57
CA ASP A 310 24.19 18.41 6.02
C ASP A 310 22.95 19.04 6.67
N VAL A 311 22.46 20.15 6.12
CA VAL A 311 21.25 20.84 6.61
C VAL A 311 20.01 19.99 6.36
N ARG A 312 19.90 19.40 5.16
CA ARG A 312 18.76 18.56 4.77
C ARG A 312 18.61 17.33 5.65
N GLU A 313 19.73 16.70 6.03
CA GLU A 313 19.73 15.47 6.81
C GLU A 313 19.85 15.70 8.31
N HIS A 314 20.05 16.94 8.78
CA HIS A 314 20.27 17.26 10.19
C HIS A 314 19.21 16.63 11.10
N THR A 315 17.93 16.94 10.88
CA THR A 315 16.82 16.41 11.68
C THR A 315 16.73 14.89 11.63
N LEU A 316 17.04 14.30 10.48
CA LEU A 316 17.03 12.84 10.29
C LEU A 316 18.18 12.19 11.08
N LYS A 317 19.37 12.79 11.04
CA LYS A 317 20.57 12.34 11.75
C LYS A 317 20.39 12.48 13.25
N ASP A 318 19.85 13.59 13.74
CA ASP A 318 19.57 13.78 15.16
C ASP A 318 18.63 12.69 15.69
N PHE A 319 17.55 12.42 14.94
CA PHE A 319 16.59 11.40 15.31
C PHE A 319 17.23 10.00 15.32
N GLN A 320 18.03 9.65 14.30
CA GLN A 320 18.53 8.29 14.12
C GLN A 320 19.83 7.97 14.86
N SER A 321 20.68 8.97 15.13
CA SER A 321 22.05 8.77 15.61
C SER A 321 22.14 8.08 16.97
N THR A 322 21.14 8.29 17.83
CA THR A 322 21.07 7.72 19.17
C THR A 322 20.26 6.42 19.24
N GLN A 323 19.63 6.00 18.13
CA GLN A 323 18.72 4.86 18.12
C GLN A 323 19.43 3.56 17.75
N VAL A 324 19.20 2.52 18.55
CA VAL A 324 19.55 1.14 18.19
C VAL A 324 18.37 0.51 17.45
N ARG A 325 18.57 0.15 16.18
CA ARG A 325 17.53 -0.44 15.33
C ARG A 325 17.47 -1.95 15.53
N ILE A 326 16.62 -2.40 16.45
CA ILE A 326 16.37 -3.83 16.66
C ILE A 326 15.27 -4.31 15.70
N ALA A 327 14.07 -3.73 15.78
CA ALA A 327 12.94 -4.13 14.93
C ALA A 327 13.08 -3.68 13.46
N THR A 328 13.80 -2.58 13.22
CA THR A 328 14.06 -2.02 11.88
C THR A 328 15.51 -2.23 11.47
N LEU A 329 16.15 -3.28 11.96
CA LEU A 329 17.47 -3.69 11.49
C LEU A 329 17.40 -3.87 9.97
N HIS A 330 18.28 -3.20 9.24
CA HIS A 330 18.26 -3.09 7.77
C HIS A 330 17.02 -2.40 7.14
N GLY A 331 16.21 -1.71 7.96
CA GLY A 331 15.08 -0.90 7.49
C GLY A 331 15.51 0.19 6.52
N GLY A 332 14.79 0.32 5.41
CA GLY A 332 15.12 1.21 4.30
C GLY A 332 16.17 0.65 3.33
N MET A 333 16.67 -0.57 3.53
CA MET A 333 17.61 -1.22 2.61
C MET A 333 17.02 -2.47 1.96
N MET A 334 16.25 -3.26 2.72
CA MET A 334 15.66 -4.51 2.26
C MET A 334 14.37 -4.31 1.46
N THR A 335 14.20 -5.09 0.40
CA THR A 335 12.90 -5.30 -0.25
C THR A 335 11.99 -6.12 0.69
N PRO A 336 10.75 -5.70 0.98
CA PRO A 336 9.91 -6.27 2.05
C PRO A 336 9.66 -7.79 1.99
N ASP A 337 9.67 -8.36 0.80
CA ASP A 337 9.31 -9.74 0.48
C ASP A 337 10.48 -10.55 -0.11
N SER A 338 11.68 -9.98 -0.15
CA SER A 338 12.85 -10.67 -0.71
C SER A 338 13.45 -11.68 0.28
N TRP A 339 13.13 -12.96 0.05
CA TRP A 339 13.74 -14.08 0.76
C TRP A 339 15.27 -14.06 0.68
N ASN A 340 15.82 -13.82 -0.52
CA ASN A 340 17.26 -13.86 -0.76
C ASN A 340 17.98 -12.75 0.01
N GLU A 341 17.43 -11.53 0.03
CA GLU A 341 18.02 -10.43 0.80
C GLU A 341 17.93 -10.69 2.31
N TYR A 342 16.81 -11.26 2.78
CA TYR A 342 16.68 -11.59 4.19
C TYR A 342 17.74 -12.60 4.62
N VAL A 343 17.95 -13.67 3.85
CA VAL A 343 19.00 -14.67 4.14
C VAL A 343 20.41 -14.07 4.02
N LEU A 344 20.67 -13.23 3.01
CA LEU A 344 21.96 -12.57 2.80
C LEU A 344 22.33 -11.65 3.97
N LEU A 345 21.33 -11.04 4.61
CA LEU A 345 21.48 -10.19 5.79
C LEU A 345 21.32 -10.97 7.10
N ASP A 346 21.85 -12.20 7.13
CA ASP A 346 21.85 -13.08 8.31
C ASP A 346 20.45 -13.44 8.85
N GLY A 347 19.41 -13.33 8.01
CA GLY A 347 18.06 -13.79 8.34
C GLY A 347 18.04 -15.27 8.75
N PHE A 348 17.20 -15.60 9.72
CA PHE A 348 17.12 -16.91 10.37
C PHE A 348 18.39 -17.43 11.06
N LYS A 349 19.51 -16.68 11.07
CA LYS A 349 20.74 -17.10 11.76
C LYS A 349 20.48 -17.40 13.24
N ALA A 350 19.70 -16.55 13.91
CA ALA A 350 19.29 -16.77 15.29
C ALA A 350 18.47 -18.06 15.43
N LEU A 351 17.46 -18.27 14.57
CA LEU A 351 16.65 -19.48 14.57
C LEU A 351 17.50 -20.73 14.33
N ARG A 352 18.39 -20.70 13.35
CA ARG A 352 19.32 -21.80 13.05
C ARG A 352 20.19 -22.10 14.26
N ARG A 353 20.77 -21.08 14.90
CA ARG A 353 21.56 -21.25 16.13
C ARG A 353 20.75 -21.91 17.24
N CYS A 354 19.48 -21.52 17.44
CA CYS A 354 18.61 -22.16 18.43
C CYS A 354 18.33 -23.63 18.09
N LEU A 355 18.06 -23.94 16.82
CA LEU A 355 17.73 -25.30 16.38
C LEU A 355 18.94 -26.25 16.35
N THR A 356 20.14 -25.74 16.08
CA THR A 356 21.36 -26.55 15.98
C THR A 356 22.23 -26.52 17.23
N SER A 357 21.86 -25.76 18.28
CA SER A 357 22.64 -25.70 19.52
C SER A 357 22.56 -27.03 20.26
N SER A 358 23.71 -27.60 20.59
CA SER A 358 23.82 -28.74 21.52
C SER A 358 23.68 -28.33 22.99
N ASP A 359 23.70 -27.03 23.28
CA ASP A 359 23.53 -26.46 24.62
C ASP A 359 22.36 -25.44 24.63
N PRO A 360 21.14 -25.91 24.93
CA PRO A 360 19.97 -25.04 25.07
C PRO A 360 20.09 -24.05 26.24
N ALA A 361 20.83 -24.40 27.30
CA ALA A 361 20.96 -23.54 28.49
C ALA A 361 21.72 -22.25 28.15
N THR A 362 22.75 -22.33 27.31
CA THR A 362 23.44 -21.12 26.81
C THR A 362 22.53 -20.24 25.96
N VAL A 363 21.65 -20.82 25.12
CA VAL A 363 20.69 -20.04 24.33
C VAL A 363 19.70 -19.31 25.25
N VAL A 364 19.15 -20.02 26.25
CA VAL A 364 18.25 -19.42 27.25
C VAL A 364 18.97 -18.29 27.99
N ARG A 365 20.20 -18.50 28.45
CA ARG A 365 20.99 -17.47 29.13
C ARG A 365 21.20 -16.24 28.25
N ILE A 366 21.59 -16.41 26.99
CA ILE A 366 21.76 -15.29 26.05
C ILE A 366 20.46 -14.49 25.90
N ILE A 367 19.31 -15.17 25.77
CA ILE A 367 18.01 -14.50 25.67
C ILE A 367 17.68 -13.77 26.97
N SER A 368 17.86 -14.41 28.13
CA SER A 368 17.62 -13.79 29.44
C SER A 368 18.55 -12.60 29.74
N GLU A 369 19.78 -12.62 29.23
CA GLU A 369 20.75 -11.53 29.38
C GLU A 369 20.54 -10.40 28.36
N SER A 370 19.82 -10.65 27.26
CA SER A 370 19.63 -9.69 26.18
C SER A 370 18.66 -8.54 26.49
N GLY A 371 17.98 -8.58 27.64
CA GLY A 371 17.05 -7.54 28.11
C GLY A 371 15.61 -7.92 27.88
#